data_AF-A0A935R989-F1
#
_entry.id   AF-A0A935R989-F1
#
_cell.length_a   1.000
_cell.length_b   1.000
_cell.length_c   1.000
_cell.angle_alpha   90.00
_cell.angle_beta   90.00
_cell.angle_gamma   90.00
#
_symmetry.space_group_name_H-M   'P 1'
#
loop_
_entity.id
_entity.type
_entity.pdbx_description
1 polymer ?
#
loop_
_entity_poly.entity_id
_entity_poly.type
_entity_poly.pdbx_seq_one_letter_code
_entity_poly.pdbx_strand_id
1 'polypeptide(L)'
;MSQKYDKLKTLLQELFQLDQPDLDFGLYRVMHAKSAEVSTFLDRDLLPQVQTAFGQYKTADKAEIEKELARVIAGIEAAGMDPAQSPKVADLRARLAHDAVDIGALE
;
A
#
# COMPACT_ATOMS: atom_id res chain seq x y z
N MET A 1 1.20 13.09 8.39
CA MET A 1 0.08 12.42 7.71
C MET A 1 0.03 12.88 6.28
N SER A 2 0.03 11.92 5.35
CA SER A 2 -0.08 12.23 3.93
C SER A 2 -1.48 12.67 3.54
N GLN A 3 -1.54 13.66 2.65
CA GLN A 3 -2.78 14.21 2.09
C GLN A 3 -3.71 13.14 1.50
N LYS A 4 -3.14 12.03 0.99
CA LYS A 4 -3.92 10.91 0.45
C LYS A 4 -4.59 10.08 1.55
N TYR A 5 -3.89 9.89 2.68
CA TYR A 5 -4.43 9.17 3.83
C TYR A 5 -5.56 9.96 4.50
N ASP A 6 -5.38 11.28 4.67
CA ASP A 6 -6.44 12.14 5.20
C ASP A 6 -7.69 12.12 4.30
N LYS A 7 -7.50 12.16 2.98
CA LYS A 7 -8.60 12.04 2.02
C LYS A 7 -9.32 10.68 2.12
N LEU A 8 -8.59 9.58 2.29
CA LEU A 8 -9.18 8.26 2.52
C LEU A 8 -10.03 8.26 3.79
N LYS A 9 -9.50 8.80 4.89
CA LYS A 9 -10.20 8.88 6.17
C LYS A 9 -11.50 9.67 6.06
N THR A 10 -11.47 10.84 5.41
CA THR A 10 -12.68 11.64 5.16
C THR A 10 -13.70 10.87 4.33
N LEU A 11 -13.29 10.22 3.24
CA LEU A 11 -14.20 9.42 2.41
C LEU A 11 -14.84 8.26 3.19
N LEU A 12 -14.09 7.61 4.07
CA LEU A 12 -14.63 6.55 4.92
C LEU A 12 -15.64 7.11 5.94
N GLN A 13 -15.37 8.28 6.53
CA GLN A 13 -16.32 8.95 7.43
C GLN A 13 -17.63 9.28 6.71
N GLU A 14 -17.55 9.85 5.51
CA GLU A 14 -18.71 10.17 4.67
C GLU A 14 -19.47 8.90 4.23
N LEU A 15 -18.76 7.85 3.84
CA LEU A 15 -19.36 6.59 3.39
C LEU A 15 -20.17 5.91 4.51
N PHE A 16 -19.63 5.93 5.72
CA PHE A 16 -20.30 5.38 6.90
C PHE A 16 -21.35 6.32 7.50
N GLN A 17 -21.48 7.54 6.96
CA GLN A 17 -22.44 8.56 7.39
C GLN A 17 -22.43 8.79 8.91
N LEU A 18 -21.24 8.72 9.52
CA LEU A 18 -21.07 8.85 10.98
C LEU A 18 -21.46 10.25 11.49
N ASP A 19 -21.48 11.23 10.59
CA ASP A 19 -21.82 12.63 10.77
C ASP A 19 -23.31 12.95 10.61
N GLN A 20 -24.17 11.96 10.28
CA GLN A 20 -25.62 12.15 10.12
C GLN A 20 -26.43 11.43 11.22
N PRO A 21 -26.62 12.07 12.40
CA PRO A 21 -27.36 11.47 13.51
C PRO A 21 -28.86 11.31 13.27
N ASP A 22 -29.43 11.96 12.24
CA ASP A 22 -30.86 11.89 11.93
C ASP A 22 -31.28 10.56 11.25
N LEU A 23 -30.33 9.73 10.83
CA LEU A 23 -30.55 8.40 10.23
C LEU A 23 -30.66 7.31 11.30
N ASP A 24 -31.80 7.22 11.99
CA ASP A 24 -32.04 6.21 13.03
C ASP A 24 -32.97 5.07 12.54
N PHE A 25 -32.62 4.44 11.42
CA PHE A 25 -33.38 3.32 10.86
C PHE A 25 -32.49 2.29 10.16
N GLY A 26 -32.95 1.04 10.10
CA GLY A 26 -32.23 -0.04 9.39
C GLY A 26 -30.79 -0.24 9.88
N LEU A 27 -29.85 -0.37 8.95
CA LEU A 27 -28.43 -0.56 9.25
C LEU A 27 -27.80 0.64 9.99
N TYR A 28 -28.31 1.85 9.80
CA TYR A 28 -27.76 3.06 10.41
C TYR A 28 -27.88 3.07 11.93
N ARG A 29 -28.91 2.42 12.49
CA ARG A 29 -29.05 2.26 13.94
C ARG A 29 -27.88 1.46 14.55
N VAL A 30 -27.39 0.46 13.83
CA VAL A 30 -26.21 -0.34 14.24
C VAL A 30 -24.94 0.48 14.06
N MET A 31 -24.81 1.19 12.94
CA MET A 31 -23.67 2.06 12.67
C MET A 31 -23.55 3.18 13.70
N HIS A 32 -24.68 3.76 14.12
CA HIS A 32 -24.71 4.82 15.13
C HIS A 32 -24.35 4.29 16.52
N ALA A 33 -24.88 3.11 16.90
CA ALA A 33 -24.50 2.45 18.16
C ALA A 33 -23.01 2.09 18.23
N LYS A 34 -22.37 1.89 17.07
CA LYS A 34 -20.94 1.60 16.93
C LYS A 34 -20.13 2.80 16.45
N SER A 35 -20.69 4.01 16.38
CA SER A 35 -20.01 5.17 15.77
C SER A 35 -18.69 5.46 16.46
N ALA A 36 -18.65 5.38 17.79
CA ALA A 36 -17.44 5.56 18.59
C ALA A 36 -16.35 4.51 18.27
N GLU A 37 -16.75 3.26 18.01
CA GLU A 37 -15.85 2.17 17.62
C GLU A 37 -15.30 2.40 16.21
N VAL A 38 -16.15 2.80 15.27
CA VAL A 38 -15.75 3.12 13.88
C VAL A 38 -14.84 4.35 13.84
N SER A 39 -15.16 5.42 14.57
CA SER A 39 -14.30 6.60 14.67
C SER A 39 -12.93 6.26 15.27
N THR A 40 -12.91 5.45 16.34
CA THR A 40 -11.65 4.98 16.95
C THR A 40 -10.81 4.19 15.95
N PHE A 41 -11.45 3.30 15.17
CA PHE A 41 -10.79 2.55 14.12
C PHE A 41 -10.17 3.48 13.06
N LEU A 42 -10.93 4.44 12.54
CA LEU A 42 -10.46 5.38 11.52
C LEU A 42 -9.34 6.30 12.03
N ASP A 43 -9.34 6.60 13.33
CA ASP A 43 -8.34 7.47 13.96
C ASP A 43 -7.04 6.74 14.32
N ARG A 44 -7.12 5.50 14.81
CA ARG A 44 -5.99 4.80 15.45
C ARG A 44 -5.57 3.51 14.78
N ASP A 45 -6.53 2.75 14.26
CA ASP A 45 -6.29 1.37 13.78
C ASP A 45 -6.16 1.28 12.25
N LEU A 46 -6.70 2.25 11.52
CA LEU A 46 -6.68 2.27 10.06
C LEU A 46 -5.26 2.38 9.50
N LEU A 47 -4.42 3.29 10.02
CA LEU A 47 -3.06 3.49 9.51
C LEU A 47 -2.20 2.22 9.62
N PRO A 48 -2.12 1.53 10.79
CA PRO A 48 -1.41 0.26 10.90
C PRO A 48 -1.89 -0.81 9.91
N GLN A 49 -3.20 -0.89 9.64
CA GLN A 49 -3.75 -1.87 8.69
C GLN A 49 -3.39 -1.54 7.25
N VAL A 50 -3.45 -0.26 6.88
CA VAL A 50 -2.98 0.21 5.57
C VAL A 50 -1.50 -0.13 5.40
N GLN A 51 -0.66 0.22 6.38
CA GLN A 51 0.78 -0.11 6.34
C GLN A 51 1.03 -1.62 6.21
N THR A 52 0.28 -2.45 6.95
CA THR A 52 0.39 -3.91 6.88
C THR A 52 0.01 -4.44 5.50
N ALA A 53 -1.12 -4.00 4.95
CA ALA A 53 -1.59 -4.42 3.63
C ALA A 53 -0.59 -4.04 2.53
N PHE A 54 -0.12 -2.79 2.51
CA PHE A 54 0.87 -2.35 1.52
C PHE A 54 2.25 -3.01 1.73
N GLY A 55 2.60 -3.38 2.96
CA GLY A 55 3.82 -4.12 3.27
C GLY A 55 3.87 -5.52 2.64
N GLN A 56 2.71 -6.17 2.52
CA GLN A 56 2.59 -7.47 1.84
C GLN A 56 2.84 -7.34 0.33
N TYR A 57 2.27 -6.31 -0.31
CA TYR A 57 2.52 -6.02 -1.73
C TYR A 57 3.98 -5.69 -2.01
N LYS A 58 4.63 -4.87 -1.17
CA LYS A 58 6.07 -4.58 -1.27
C LYS A 58 6.94 -5.84 -1.32
N THR A 59 6.55 -6.89 -0.60
CA THR A 59 7.32 -8.13 -0.54
C THR A 59 7.13 -8.98 -1.80
N ALA A 60 5.90 -9.05 -2.32
CA ALA A 60 5.58 -9.82 -3.51
C ALA A 60 6.20 -9.23 -4.79
N ASP A 61 6.00 -7.93 -5.03
CA ASP A 61 6.56 -7.24 -6.21
C ASP A 61 8.09 -7.26 -6.21
N LYS A 62 8.69 -7.02 -5.04
CA LYS A 62 10.15 -7.05 -4.88
C LYS A 62 10.72 -8.44 -5.18
N ALA A 63 10.10 -9.49 -4.64
CA ALA A 63 10.56 -10.87 -4.86
C ALA A 63 10.47 -11.29 -6.34
N GLU A 64 9.44 -10.82 -7.06
CA GLU A 64 9.29 -11.08 -8.48
C GLU A 64 10.35 -10.35 -9.31
N ILE A 65 10.61 -9.08 -9.00
CA ILE A 65 11.65 -8.28 -9.66
C ILE A 65 13.05 -8.83 -9.36
N GLU A 66 13.34 -9.25 -8.12
CA GLU A 66 14.61 -9.90 -7.75
C GLU A 66 14.81 -11.22 -8.52
N LYS A 67 13.74 -12.01 -8.69
CA LYS A 67 13.77 -13.25 -9.46
C LYS A 67 14.02 -13.00 -10.94
N GLU A 68 13.38 -11.98 -11.52
CA GLU A 68 13.63 -11.58 -12.92
C GLU A 68 15.07 -11.08 -13.08
N LEU A 69 15.55 -10.24 -12.16
CA LEU A 69 16.92 -9.73 -12.15
C LEU A 69 17.94 -10.88 -12.10
N ALA A 70 17.76 -11.85 -11.20
CA ALA A 70 18.64 -13.01 -11.09
C ALA A 70 18.66 -13.85 -12.39
N ARG A 71 17.49 -14.05 -13.01
CA ARG A 71 17.38 -14.77 -14.30
C ARG A 71 18.12 -14.03 -15.42
N VAL A 72 17.97 -12.70 -15.49
CA VAL A 72 18.62 -11.88 -16.51
C VAL A 72 20.13 -11.85 -16.32
N ILE A 73 20.61 -11.68 -15.08
CA ILE A 73 22.04 -11.72 -14.76
C ILE A 73 22.66 -13.06 -15.17
N ALA A 74 22.05 -14.19 -14.76
CA ALA A 74 22.55 -15.52 -15.10
C ALA A 74 22.61 -15.77 -16.62
N GLY A 75 21.63 -15.26 -17.38
CA GLY A 75 21.63 -15.37 -18.84
C GLY A 75 22.73 -14.55 -19.52
N ILE A 76 23.05 -13.37 -18.97
CA ILE A 76 24.12 -12.49 -19.48
C ILE A 76 25.50 -13.08 -19.17
N GLU A 77 25.69 -13.60 -17.95
CA GLU A 77 26.92 -14.28 -17.53
C GLU A 77 27.16 -15.55 -18.35
N ALA A 78 26.12 -16.34 -18.62
CA ALA A 78 26.20 -17.53 -19.48
C ALA A 78 26.58 -17.19 -20.93
N ALA A 79 26.28 -15.98 -21.39
CA ALA A 79 26.70 -15.45 -22.69
C ALA A 79 28.11 -14.82 -22.67
N GLY A 80 28.81 -14.86 -21.54
CA GLY A 80 30.15 -14.28 -21.38
C GLY A 80 30.19 -12.75 -21.40
N MET A 81 29.05 -12.09 -21.19
CA MET A 81 28.93 -10.63 -21.13
C MET A 81 28.87 -10.14 -19.69
N ASP A 82 29.24 -8.88 -19.45
CA ASP A 82 29.15 -8.24 -18.14
C ASP A 82 27.71 -7.76 -17.84
N PRO A 83 27.08 -8.24 -16.75
CA PRO A 83 25.75 -7.80 -16.33
C PRO A 83 25.65 -6.28 -16.09
N ALA A 84 26.75 -5.61 -15.75
CA ALA A 84 26.76 -4.16 -15.51
C ALA A 84 26.56 -3.33 -16.78
N GLN A 85 26.84 -3.91 -17.96
CA GLN A 85 26.66 -3.25 -19.26
C GLN A 85 25.25 -3.43 -19.83
N SER A 86 24.41 -4.25 -19.19
CA SER A 86 23.06 -4.50 -19.67
C SER A 86 22.07 -3.42 -19.20
N PRO A 87 21.42 -2.69 -20.12
CA PRO A 87 20.40 -1.71 -19.75
C PRO A 87 19.25 -2.37 -18.98
N LYS A 88 18.92 -3.63 -19.29
CA LYS A 88 17.84 -4.37 -18.61
C LYS A 88 18.15 -4.65 -17.13
N VAL A 89 19.42 -4.90 -16.79
CA VAL A 89 19.85 -5.09 -15.39
C VAL A 89 19.80 -3.76 -14.63
N ALA A 90 20.20 -2.66 -15.27
CA ALA A 90 20.13 -1.33 -14.69
C ALA A 90 18.67 -0.90 -14.43
N ASP A 91 17.78 -1.10 -15.40
CA ASP A 91 16.34 -0.83 -15.26
C ASP A 91 15.70 -1.65 -14.14
N LEU A 92 15.98 -2.96 -14.06
CA LEU A 92 15.43 -3.82 -13.00
C LEU A 92 15.93 -3.42 -11.61
N ARG A 93 17.21 -3.00 -11.50
CA ARG A 93 17.76 -2.43 -10.25
C ARG A 93 17.12 -1.10 -9.88
N ALA A 94 16.88 -0.23 -10.86
CA ALA A 94 16.19 1.04 -10.66
C ALA A 94 14.74 0.84 -10.22
N ARG A 95 14.02 -0.10 -10.84
CA ARG A 95 12.66 -0.51 -10.43
C ARG A 95 12.65 -1.09 -9.01
N LEU A 96 13.62 -1.92 -8.64
CA LEU A 96 13.79 -2.40 -7.27
C LEU A 96 13.98 -1.27 -6.24
N ALA A 97 14.60 -0.17 -6.65
CA ALA A 97 14.79 1.02 -5.80
C ALA A 97 13.55 1.95 -5.77
N HIS A 98 12.73 1.97 -6.84
CA HIS A 98 11.64 2.93 -7.02
C HIS A 98 10.22 2.35 -6.84
N ASP A 99 9.96 1.10 -7.24
CA ASP A 99 8.66 0.41 -7.10
C ASP A 99 8.39 -0.09 -5.67
N ALA A 100 9.28 0.21 -4.72
CA ALA A 100 8.93 0.11 -3.31
C ALA A 100 7.84 1.14 -3.03
N VAL A 101 6.57 0.71 -3.00
CA VAL A 101 5.46 1.54 -2.51
C VAL A 101 5.91 2.25 -1.25
N ASP A 102 5.99 3.58 -1.31
CA ASP A 102 6.54 4.40 -0.25
C ASP A 102 5.53 4.51 0.91
N ILE A 103 5.53 3.48 1.74
CA ILE A 103 4.74 3.41 2.98
C ILE A 103 5.25 4.46 3.98
N GLY A 104 6.51 4.90 3.87
CA GLY A 104 7.06 5.98 4.70
C GLY A 104 6.39 7.32 4.43
N ALA A 105 5.90 7.54 3.21
CA ALA A 105 5.07 8.68 2.87
C ALA A 105 3.64 8.61 3.43
N LEU A 106 3.25 7.59 4.22
CA LEU A 106 1.94 7.53 4.88
C LEU A 106 1.92 8.17 6.27
N GLU A 107 3.09 8.37 6.91
CA GLU A 107 3.23 8.99 8.24
C GLU A 107 2.99 10.50 8.26
#